data_AF-A0A4R5X9P9-F1
#
_entry.id   AF-A0A4R5X9P9-F1
#
_cell.length_a   1.000
_cell.length_b   1.000
_cell.length_c   1.000
_cell.angle_alpha   90.00
_cell.angle_beta   90.00
_cell.angle_gamma   90.00
#
_symmetry.space_group_name_H-M   'P 1'
#
loop_
_entity.id
_entity.type
_entity.pdbx_description
1 polymer ?
#
loop_
_entity_poly.entity_id
_entity_poly.type
_entity_poly.pdbx_seq_one_letter_code
_entity_poly.pdbx_strand_id
1 'polypeptide(L)'
;MTEVSVGEHIGLWRRVLLIPAEGPPDTSTDVLWLQGPTGYVDTRGFAGVLSRSGDVFSWRRDVDTDPAELPDVGRMRWEGDTLVETGVHENYTEHWVREDGPVEPAGALFLSAGPQRAVLVRVGGQIGWATAAGAQVTHADRTRDWRCHDDHLVVDGVRWTITAREGVTTP
;
A
#
# COMPACT_ATOMS: atom_id res chain seq x y z
N MET A 1 -3.62 21.57 -12.13
CA MET A 1 -4.13 20.30 -11.62
C MET A 1 -4.02 19.30 -12.75
N THR A 2 -3.24 18.26 -12.54
CA THR A 2 -2.96 17.25 -13.57
C THR A 2 -3.51 15.92 -13.08
N GLU A 3 -4.13 15.15 -13.98
CA GLU A 3 -4.56 13.78 -13.69
C GLU A 3 -3.33 12.91 -13.41
N VAL A 4 -3.44 11.95 -12.50
CA VAL A 4 -2.38 10.95 -12.27
C VAL A 4 -2.25 10.09 -13.52
N SER A 5 -1.06 9.78 -14.05
CA SER A 5 -0.94 8.85 -15.20
C SER A 5 -0.73 7.39 -14.76
N VAL A 6 -0.76 6.44 -15.70
CA VAL A 6 -0.57 5.01 -15.39
C VAL A 6 0.86 4.78 -14.91
N GLY A 7 1.02 4.26 -13.69
CA GLY A 7 2.32 3.92 -13.11
C GLY A 7 2.98 5.06 -12.31
N GLU A 8 2.46 6.29 -12.40
CA GLU A 8 2.94 7.41 -11.55
C GLU A 8 2.67 7.18 -10.06
N HIS A 9 1.72 6.31 -9.74
CA HIS A 9 1.36 5.91 -8.39
C HIS A 9 2.33 4.91 -7.79
N ILE A 10 3.21 4.26 -8.58
CA ILE A 10 4.18 3.29 -8.05
C ILE A 10 5.25 4.04 -7.24
N GLY A 11 5.48 3.60 -6.01
CA GLY A 11 6.43 4.26 -5.12
C GLY A 11 6.17 4.02 -3.64
N LEU A 12 7.09 4.54 -2.83
CA LEU A 12 6.85 4.77 -1.42
C LEU A 12 6.33 6.19 -1.24
N TRP A 13 5.20 6.32 -0.58
CA TRP A 13 4.52 7.58 -0.31
C TRP A 13 4.48 7.82 1.18
N ARG A 14 4.73 9.06 1.57
CA ARG A 14 4.59 9.52 2.95
C ARG A 14 3.45 10.52 3.03
N ARG A 15 2.56 10.33 3.99
CA ARG A 15 1.51 11.30 4.27
C ARG A 15 2.11 12.50 4.97
N VAL A 16 1.86 13.69 4.44
CA VAL A 16 2.34 14.95 5.02
C VAL A 16 1.23 15.79 5.65
N LEU A 17 -0.03 15.50 5.29
CA LEU A 17 -1.21 16.14 5.87
C LEU A 17 -2.41 15.20 5.79
N LEU A 18 -3.19 15.16 6.86
CA LEU A 18 -4.57 14.67 6.89
C LEU A 18 -5.46 15.79 7.41
N ILE A 19 -6.51 16.12 6.68
CA ILE A 19 -7.65 16.91 7.15
C ILE A 19 -8.81 15.92 7.31
N PRO A 20 -9.14 15.51 8.54
CA PRO A 20 -10.26 14.60 8.78
C PRO A 20 -11.60 15.33 8.58
N ALA A 21 -12.69 14.57 8.56
CA ALA A 21 -14.05 15.13 8.52
C ALA A 21 -14.34 16.02 9.73
N GLU A 22 -13.84 15.61 10.90
CA GLU A 22 -14.00 16.30 12.16
C GLU A 22 -12.67 16.35 12.92
N GLY A 23 -12.37 17.50 13.53
CA GLY A 23 -11.15 17.71 14.31
C GLY A 23 -10.05 18.49 13.57
N PRO A 24 -8.91 18.71 14.24
CA PRO A 24 -7.81 19.47 13.67
C PRO A 24 -7.07 18.67 12.58
N PRO A 25 -6.40 19.35 11.63
CA PRO A 25 -5.48 18.69 10.71
C PRO A 25 -4.34 17.99 11.43
N ASP A 26 -3.94 16.83 10.92
CA ASP A 26 -2.81 16.04 11.40
C ASP A 26 -1.64 16.12 10.42
N THR A 27 -0.50 16.58 10.91
CA THR A 27 0.79 16.64 10.18
C THR A 27 1.90 15.89 10.93
N SER A 28 1.53 15.15 11.98
CA SER A 28 2.44 14.59 12.97
C SER A 28 2.53 13.08 12.92
N THR A 29 1.45 12.39 12.52
CA THR A 29 1.45 10.93 12.40
C THR A 29 2.24 10.50 11.19
N ASP A 30 3.24 9.64 11.41
CA ASP A 30 4.03 9.06 10.32
C ASP A 30 3.27 7.89 9.67
N VAL A 31 2.82 8.10 8.44
CA VAL A 31 2.10 7.10 7.64
C VAL A 31 2.80 6.90 6.31
N LEU A 32 3.11 5.65 6.01
CA LEU A 32 3.69 5.23 4.75
C LEU A 32 2.70 4.36 3.96
N TRP A 33 2.63 4.64 2.66
CA TRP A 33 1.92 3.83 1.68
C TRP A 33 2.91 3.36 0.62
N LEU A 34 3.13 2.05 0.55
CA LEU A 34 3.94 1.44 -0.50
C LEU A 34 3.02 0.88 -1.59
N GLN A 35 3.18 1.38 -2.81
CA GLN A 35 2.32 1.07 -3.95
C GLN A 35 3.12 0.39 -5.06
N GLY A 36 2.78 -0.87 -5.35
CA GLY A 36 3.24 -1.60 -6.54
C GLY A 36 2.33 -1.35 -7.75
N PRO A 37 2.34 -2.22 -8.77
CA PRO A 37 1.48 -2.05 -9.96
C PRO A 37 -0.01 -1.92 -9.60
N THR A 38 -0.53 -2.86 -8.80
CA THR A 38 -1.87 -2.79 -8.20
C THR A 38 -1.86 -3.08 -6.70
N GLY A 39 -0.97 -3.96 -6.24
CA GLY A 39 -0.83 -4.30 -4.83
C GLY A 39 -0.27 -3.14 -4.00
N TYR A 40 -0.78 -2.99 -2.78
CA TYR A 40 -0.33 -1.93 -1.88
C TYR A 40 -0.30 -2.37 -0.41
N VAL A 41 0.49 -1.66 0.40
CA VAL A 41 0.53 -1.76 1.86
C VAL A 41 0.52 -0.36 2.46
N ASP A 42 -0.37 -0.12 3.43
CA ASP A 42 -0.45 1.13 4.21
C ASP A 42 -0.16 0.83 5.69
N THR A 43 0.76 1.58 6.30
CA THR A 43 1.22 1.34 7.68
C THR A 43 0.16 1.61 8.75
N ARG A 44 -1.01 2.14 8.40
CA ARG A 44 -2.17 2.17 9.28
C ARG A 44 -2.76 0.79 9.56
N GLY A 45 -2.36 -0.25 8.82
CA GLY A 45 -2.74 -1.63 9.10
C GLY A 45 -3.59 -2.30 8.02
N PHE A 46 -3.60 -1.77 6.79
CA PHE A 46 -4.37 -2.35 5.71
C PHE A 46 -3.56 -2.46 4.42
N ALA A 47 -3.97 -3.41 3.58
CA ALA A 47 -3.29 -3.74 2.33
C ALA A 47 -4.22 -4.50 1.39
N GLY A 48 -3.91 -4.50 0.10
CA GLY A 48 -4.68 -5.23 -0.89
C GLY A 48 -4.45 -4.71 -2.30
N VAL A 49 -5.53 -4.50 -3.03
CA VAL A 49 -5.49 -4.16 -4.46
C VAL A 49 -6.07 -2.77 -4.70
N LEU A 50 -5.28 -1.94 -5.37
CA LEU A 50 -5.70 -0.67 -5.93
C LEU A 50 -6.35 -0.89 -7.30
N SER A 51 -7.50 -0.27 -7.51
CA SER A 51 -8.15 -0.16 -8.82
C SER A 51 -8.46 1.30 -9.13
N ARG A 52 -8.59 1.64 -10.41
CA ARG A 52 -8.76 3.02 -10.85
C ARG A 52 -9.76 3.13 -12.01
N SER A 53 -10.60 4.16 -11.95
CA SER A 53 -11.48 4.59 -13.03
C SER A 53 -11.45 6.12 -13.14
N GLY A 54 -10.72 6.66 -14.13
CA GLY A 54 -10.51 8.11 -14.25
C GLY A 54 -9.69 8.65 -13.07
N ASP A 55 -10.16 9.68 -12.38
CA ASP A 55 -9.52 10.23 -11.18
C ASP A 55 -9.91 9.52 -9.88
N VAL A 56 -10.84 8.54 -9.95
CA VAL A 56 -11.33 7.78 -8.79
C VAL A 56 -10.50 6.52 -8.62
N PHE A 57 -9.98 6.35 -7.41
CA PHE A 57 -9.21 5.20 -6.96
C PHE A 57 -9.98 4.47 -5.88
N SER A 58 -9.92 3.14 -5.90
CA SER A 58 -10.62 2.26 -4.97
C SER A 58 -9.67 1.22 -4.44
N TRP A 59 -9.55 1.19 -3.10
CA TRP A 59 -8.65 0.31 -2.37
C TRP A 59 -9.45 -0.86 -1.79
N ARG A 60 -9.30 -2.03 -2.41
CA ARG A 60 -9.85 -3.27 -1.84
C ARG A 60 -8.90 -3.76 -0.76
N ARG A 61 -9.33 -3.67 0.50
CA ARG A 61 -8.56 -4.11 1.68
C ARG A 61 -8.69 -5.61 1.88
N ASP A 62 -7.72 -6.38 1.38
CA ASP A 62 -7.63 -7.83 1.57
C ASP A 62 -7.08 -8.18 2.96
N VAL A 63 -6.32 -7.25 3.56
CA VAL A 63 -5.93 -7.21 4.98
C VAL A 63 -6.39 -5.87 5.54
N ASP A 64 -7.03 -5.90 6.71
CA ASP A 64 -7.42 -4.70 7.46
C ASP A 64 -7.45 -5.02 8.96
N THR A 65 -6.64 -4.32 9.76
CA THR A 65 -6.64 -4.48 11.23
C THR A 65 -7.75 -3.70 11.92
N ASP A 66 -8.33 -2.71 11.26
CA ASP A 66 -9.46 -1.92 11.76
C ASP A 66 -10.47 -1.65 10.62
N PRO A 67 -11.30 -2.66 10.29
CA PRO A 67 -12.16 -2.62 9.11
C PRO A 67 -13.13 -1.44 9.13
N ALA A 68 -13.04 -0.60 8.09
CA ALA A 68 -13.97 0.50 7.88
C ALA A 68 -15.36 0.00 7.40
N GLU A 69 -16.43 0.69 7.80
CA GLU A 69 -17.79 0.40 7.34
C GLU A 69 -18.05 0.88 5.91
N LEU A 70 -17.36 1.94 5.48
CA LEU A 70 -17.51 2.54 4.16
C LEU A 70 -16.41 2.05 3.20
N PRO A 71 -16.69 1.97 1.89
CA PRO A 71 -15.68 1.64 0.91
C PRO A 71 -14.53 2.66 0.90
N ASP A 72 -13.30 2.16 0.87
CA ASP A 72 -12.11 2.99 0.74
C ASP A 72 -11.96 3.44 -0.71
N VAL A 73 -12.48 4.64 -0.99
CA VAL A 73 -12.55 5.24 -2.33
C VAL A 73 -12.27 6.73 -2.23
N GLY A 74 -11.35 7.19 -3.08
CA GLY A 74 -10.80 8.54 -3.06
C GLY A 74 -10.57 9.05 -4.47
N ARG A 75 -10.60 10.38 -4.64
CA ARG A 75 -10.17 11.04 -5.87
C ARG A 75 -8.76 11.55 -5.68
N MET A 76 -7.86 11.20 -6.61
CA MET A 76 -6.47 11.63 -6.56
C MET A 76 -6.12 12.58 -7.69
N ARG A 77 -5.40 13.66 -7.36
CA ARG A 77 -4.91 14.66 -8.31
C ARG A 77 -3.55 15.21 -7.91
N TRP A 78 -2.80 15.69 -8.89
CA TRP A 78 -1.54 16.40 -8.62
C TRP A 78 -1.76 17.89 -8.34
N GLU A 79 -1.15 18.36 -7.26
CA GLU A 79 -0.95 19.77 -6.90
C GLU A 79 0.54 20.03 -6.69
N GLY A 80 1.23 20.45 -7.76
CA GLY A 80 2.69 20.49 -7.77
C GLY A 80 3.27 19.08 -7.63
N ASP A 81 4.16 18.89 -6.66
CA ASP A 81 4.77 17.60 -6.33
C ASP A 81 3.99 16.83 -5.25
N THR A 82 2.83 17.33 -4.84
CA THR A 82 1.95 16.69 -3.85
C THR A 82 0.80 15.97 -4.55
N LEU A 83 0.60 14.71 -4.20
CA LEU A 83 -0.58 13.95 -4.57
C LEU A 83 -1.67 14.20 -3.54
N VAL A 84 -2.74 14.87 -3.95
CA VAL A 84 -3.88 15.18 -3.09
C VAL A 84 -4.98 14.17 -3.31
N GLU A 85 -5.37 13.50 -2.24
CA GLU A 85 -6.47 12.56 -2.18
C GLU A 85 -7.63 13.18 -1.41
N THR A 86 -8.84 13.04 -1.94
CA THR A 86 -10.08 13.42 -1.24
C THR A 86 -11.07 12.27 -1.24
N GLY A 87 -11.64 11.94 -0.09
CA GLY A 87 -12.59 10.84 0.04
C GLY A 87 -13.85 11.02 -0.82
N VAL A 88 -14.35 9.91 -1.37
CA VAL A 88 -15.61 9.87 -2.15
C VAL A 88 -16.80 9.59 -1.24
N HIS A 89 -16.63 8.72 -0.26
CA HIS A 89 -17.68 8.33 0.70
C HIS A 89 -17.52 9.01 2.06
N GLU A 90 -16.33 9.54 2.33
CA GLU A 90 -15.99 10.23 3.57
C GLU A 90 -15.38 11.59 3.24
N ASN A 91 -15.61 12.58 4.12
CA ASN A 91 -15.12 13.93 3.91
C ASN A 91 -13.73 14.09 4.52
N TYR A 92 -12.70 13.51 3.90
CA TYR A 92 -11.31 13.74 4.29
C TYR A 92 -10.49 14.27 3.13
N THR A 93 -9.34 14.87 3.45
CA THR A 93 -8.29 15.19 2.48
C THR A 93 -6.95 14.70 2.99
N GLU A 94 -6.23 13.92 2.21
CA GLU A 94 -4.84 13.50 2.50
C GLU A 94 -3.89 14.08 1.46
N HIS A 95 -2.74 14.58 1.91
CA HIS A 95 -1.66 14.98 1.02
C HIS A 95 -0.51 13.99 1.17
N TRP A 96 -0.04 13.50 0.03
CA TRP A 96 1.02 12.51 -0.07
C TRP A 96 2.18 13.07 -0.88
N VAL A 97 3.39 12.80 -0.39
CA VAL A 97 4.63 13.07 -1.11
C VAL A 97 5.31 11.74 -1.40
N ARG A 98 5.71 11.54 -2.65
CA ARG A 98 6.49 10.36 -3.02
C ARG A 98 7.91 10.52 -2.50
N GLU A 99 8.42 9.51 -1.80
CA GLU A 99 9.83 9.47 -1.44
C GLU A 99 10.69 9.21 -2.68
N ASP A 100 11.87 9.82 -2.71
CA ASP A 100 12.86 9.57 -3.76
C ASP A 100 13.37 8.13 -3.68
N GLY A 101 13.51 7.49 -4.84
CA GLY A 101 14.11 6.17 -4.92
C GLY A 101 13.78 5.42 -6.20
N PRO A 102 14.40 4.25 -6.40
CA PRO A 102 14.04 3.37 -7.50
C PRO A 102 12.61 2.87 -7.36
N VAL A 103 11.83 3.00 -8.43
CA VAL A 103 10.46 2.43 -8.52
C VAL A 103 10.45 1.01 -9.09
N GLU A 104 11.59 0.54 -9.58
CA GLU A 104 11.78 -0.83 -10.06
C GLU A 104 12.89 -1.53 -9.26
N PRO A 105 12.79 -2.84 -9.01
CA PRO A 105 11.68 -3.73 -9.39
C PRO A 105 10.38 -3.46 -8.62
N ALA A 106 9.22 -3.58 -9.28
CA ALA A 106 7.90 -3.45 -8.67
C ALA A 106 7.06 -4.74 -8.78
N GLY A 107 6.35 -5.10 -7.71
CA GLY A 107 5.42 -6.23 -7.73
C GLY A 107 4.72 -6.50 -6.39
N ALA A 108 3.79 -7.43 -6.38
CA ALA A 108 3.08 -7.85 -5.16
C ALA A 108 2.78 -9.35 -5.12
N LEU A 109 2.74 -9.92 -3.91
CA LEU A 109 2.24 -11.25 -3.61
C LEU A 109 1.00 -11.13 -2.73
N PHE A 110 -0.05 -11.84 -3.11
CA PHE A 110 -1.26 -12.01 -2.30
C PHE A 110 -1.28 -13.42 -1.75
N LEU A 111 -1.34 -13.54 -0.43
CA LEU A 111 -1.01 -14.77 0.26
C LEU A 111 -2.10 -15.22 1.24
N SER A 112 -2.10 -16.51 1.55
CA SER A 112 -2.95 -17.08 2.60
C SER A 112 -2.25 -18.14 3.44
N ALA A 113 -2.66 -18.25 4.70
CA ALA A 113 -2.31 -19.32 5.62
C ALA A 113 -3.58 -19.75 6.36
N GLY A 114 -4.28 -20.76 5.81
CA GLY A 114 -5.65 -21.09 6.26
C GLY A 114 -6.59 -19.90 6.02
N PRO A 115 -7.32 -19.40 7.05
CA PRO A 115 -8.19 -18.23 6.91
C PRO A 115 -7.42 -16.90 6.89
N GLN A 116 -6.14 -16.89 7.28
CA GLN A 116 -5.36 -15.67 7.37
C GLN A 116 -4.93 -15.19 5.99
N ARG A 117 -4.85 -13.88 5.83
CA ARG A 117 -4.39 -13.19 4.61
C ARG A 117 -3.12 -12.42 4.88
N ALA A 118 -2.26 -12.34 3.87
CA ALA A 118 -1.12 -11.45 3.88
C ALA A 118 -0.91 -10.83 2.50
N VAL A 119 -0.32 -9.64 2.49
CA VAL A 119 0.09 -8.95 1.26
C VAL A 119 1.56 -8.55 1.42
N LEU A 120 2.36 -8.90 0.41
CA LEU A 120 3.73 -8.42 0.26
C LEU A 120 3.78 -7.51 -0.97
N VAL A 121 4.39 -6.35 -0.84
CA VAL A 121 4.65 -5.44 -1.96
C VAL A 121 6.14 -5.14 -2.01
N ARG A 122 6.72 -5.13 -3.21
CA ARG A 122 8.10 -4.67 -3.44
C ARG A 122 8.10 -3.50 -4.40
N VAL A 123 8.87 -2.47 -4.06
CA VAL A 123 9.18 -1.35 -4.96
C VAL A 123 10.64 -0.96 -4.71
N GLY A 124 11.51 -1.20 -5.68
CA GLY A 124 12.94 -1.02 -5.51
C GLY A 124 13.47 -1.85 -4.34
N GLY A 125 14.12 -1.18 -3.39
CA GLY A 125 14.62 -1.78 -2.14
C GLY A 125 13.58 -1.87 -1.02
N GLN A 126 12.38 -1.33 -1.19
CA GLN A 126 11.34 -1.32 -0.16
C GLN A 126 10.46 -2.57 -0.24
N ILE A 127 10.11 -3.10 0.93
CA ILE A 127 9.19 -4.21 1.14
C ILE A 127 8.08 -3.76 2.08
N GLY A 128 6.85 -3.80 1.59
CA GLY A 128 5.64 -3.69 2.37
C GLY A 128 5.19 -5.10 2.78
N TRP A 129 4.81 -5.27 4.04
CA TRP A 129 4.25 -6.51 4.55
C TRP A 129 3.08 -6.22 5.46
N ALA A 130 1.93 -6.84 5.18
CA ALA A 130 0.72 -6.70 5.96
C ALA A 130 0.10 -8.05 6.27
N THR A 131 -0.36 -8.21 7.50
CA THR A 131 -1.15 -9.34 8.00
C THR A 131 -2.19 -8.81 8.99
N ALA A 132 -3.02 -9.68 9.56
CA ALA A 132 -3.90 -9.31 10.67
C ALA A 132 -3.15 -8.79 11.93
N ALA A 133 -1.83 -8.98 12.02
CA ALA A 133 -1.02 -8.43 13.12
C ALA A 133 -0.59 -6.97 12.89
N GLY A 134 -0.84 -6.41 11.70
CA GLY A 134 -0.43 -5.06 11.32
C GLY A 134 0.26 -5.00 9.97
N ALA A 135 0.65 -3.79 9.60
CA ALA A 135 1.32 -3.47 8.35
C ALA A 135 2.60 -2.68 8.59
N GLN A 136 3.64 -2.96 7.81
CA GLN A 136 4.92 -2.29 7.90
C GLN A 136 5.58 -2.13 6.52
N VAL A 137 6.43 -1.12 6.39
CA VAL A 137 7.36 -0.94 5.28
C VAL A 137 8.79 -1.01 5.82
N THR A 138 9.64 -1.79 5.17
CA THR A 138 11.03 -2.02 5.57
C THR A 138 11.92 -2.19 4.34
N HIS A 139 13.24 -2.10 4.51
CA HIS A 139 14.16 -2.41 3.41
C HIS A 139 14.29 -3.92 3.20
N ALA A 140 14.43 -4.37 1.96
CA ALA A 140 14.60 -5.77 1.57
C ALA A 140 15.76 -6.48 2.30
N ASP A 141 16.81 -5.74 2.67
CA ASP A 141 17.91 -6.28 3.46
C ASP A 141 17.51 -6.77 4.85
N ARG A 142 16.38 -6.32 5.38
CA ARG A 142 15.83 -6.74 6.68
C ARG A 142 14.92 -7.97 6.55
N THR A 143 14.65 -8.45 5.34
CA THR A 143 13.81 -9.65 5.08
C THR A 143 14.63 -10.84 4.59
N ARG A 144 15.96 -10.83 4.81
CA ARG A 144 16.89 -11.87 4.34
C ARG A 144 16.61 -13.28 4.87
N ASP A 145 15.92 -13.41 5.99
CA ASP A 145 15.53 -14.71 6.55
C ASP A 145 14.24 -15.26 5.93
N TRP A 146 13.53 -14.46 5.13
CA TRP A 146 12.35 -14.92 4.43
C TRP A 146 12.76 -15.85 3.29
N ARG A 147 11.95 -16.87 3.04
CA ARG A 147 12.21 -17.87 1.99
C ARG A 147 11.09 -17.79 0.97
N CYS A 148 11.39 -17.21 -0.18
CA CYS A 148 10.46 -17.12 -1.29
C CYS A 148 10.66 -18.32 -2.22
N HIS A 149 9.57 -19.03 -2.48
CA HIS A 149 9.47 -20.15 -3.41
C HIS A 149 8.44 -19.82 -4.49
N ASP A 150 8.31 -20.70 -5.49
CA ASP A 150 7.41 -20.45 -6.62
C ASP A 150 5.94 -20.30 -6.18
N ASP A 151 5.50 -21.13 -5.23
CA ASP A 151 4.13 -21.26 -4.75
C ASP A 151 3.90 -20.76 -3.31
N HIS A 152 4.95 -20.41 -2.56
CA HIS A 152 4.82 -19.99 -1.17
C HIS A 152 5.94 -19.06 -0.70
N LEU A 153 5.67 -18.36 0.38
CA LEU A 153 6.62 -17.54 1.14
C LEU A 153 6.66 -18.05 2.58
N VAL A 154 7.86 -18.20 3.15
CA VAL A 154 8.01 -18.48 4.58
C VAL A 154 8.50 -17.22 5.30
N VAL A 155 7.70 -16.74 6.25
CA VAL A 155 7.98 -15.57 7.08
C VAL A 155 7.81 -15.97 8.54
N ASP A 156 8.83 -15.74 9.37
CA ASP A 156 8.82 -16.06 10.80
C ASP A 156 8.35 -17.49 11.14
N GLY A 157 8.74 -18.45 10.29
CA GLY A 157 8.37 -19.88 10.42
C GLY A 157 6.96 -20.22 9.93
N VAL A 158 6.16 -19.24 9.52
CA VAL A 158 4.83 -19.45 8.94
C VAL A 158 4.93 -19.59 7.42
N ARG A 159 4.37 -20.68 6.88
CA ARG A 159 4.23 -20.89 5.44
C ARG A 159 2.96 -20.22 4.92
N TRP A 160 3.14 -19.27 4.02
CA TRP A 160 2.09 -18.54 3.32
C TRP A 160 2.01 -19.00 1.87
N THR A 161 0.88 -19.56 1.45
CA THR A 161 0.64 -19.95 0.06
C THR A 161 0.40 -18.71 -0.79
N ILE A 162 1.05 -18.61 -1.94
CA ILE A 162 0.84 -17.53 -2.91
C ILE A 162 -0.44 -17.83 -3.69
N THR A 163 -1.43 -16.98 -3.53
CA THR A 163 -2.73 -17.08 -4.23
C THR A 163 -2.77 -16.24 -5.51
N ALA A 164 -1.98 -15.17 -5.57
CA ALA A 164 -1.78 -14.36 -6.76
C ALA A 164 -0.42 -13.64 -6.69
N ARG A 165 0.12 -13.31 -7.86
CA ARG A 165 1.40 -12.60 -8.04
C ARG A 165 1.26 -11.59 -9.17
N GLU A 166 1.89 -10.44 -8.99
CA GLU A 166 2.14 -9.47 -10.05
C GLU A 166 3.58 -8.95 -9.98
N GLY A 167 4.11 -8.54 -11.13
CA GLY A 167 5.44 -7.93 -11.22
C GLY A 167 6.57 -8.79 -10.64
N VAL A 168 7.64 -8.11 -10.21
CA VAL A 168 8.85 -8.72 -9.65
C VAL A 168 8.87 -8.53 -8.13
N THR A 169 8.77 -9.64 -7.40
CA THR A 169 8.55 -9.66 -5.94
C THR A 169 9.68 -10.27 -5.12
N THR A 170 10.64 -10.93 -5.76
CA THR A 170 11.77 -11.59 -5.08
C THR A 170 12.71 -10.55 -4.45
N PRO A 171 12.83 -10.46 -3.12
CA PRO A 171 13.70 -9.49 -2.43
C PRO A 171 15.14 -9.49 -2.93
#